data_AF-A0A4R9G194-F1
#
_entry.id   AF-A0A4R9G194-F1
#
_cell.length_a   1.000
_cell.length_b   1.000
_cell.length_c   1.000
_cell.angle_alpha   90.00
_cell.angle_beta   90.00
_cell.angle_gamma   90.00
#
_symmetry.space_group_name_H-M   'P 1'
#
loop_
_entity.id
_entity.type
_entity.pdbx_description
1 polymer ?
#
loop_
_entity_poly.entity_id
_entity_poly.type
_entity_poly.pdbx_seq_one_letter_code
_entity_poly.pdbx_strand_id
1 'polypeptide(L)'
;MDFLLIFFYILLVGLLISPFLYVTFFLENKELETETERSELFDRRAILLDNLKDLKIEFDTGKLTEQEFKSISAGLIQELEEQDKRIESGPIAKAEPAKTAQAPKFCHNCGFKIEIAGAKFCPDCGTKLVA
;
A
#
# COMPACT_ATOMS: atom_id res chain seq x y z
N MET A 1 46.53 -33.10 -0.76
CA MET A 1 45.37 -33.69 -1.50
C MET A 1 44.05 -33.41 -0.78
N ASP A 2 44.07 -32.64 0.31
CA ASP A 2 42.95 -32.45 1.23
C ASP A 2 42.02 -31.28 0.85
N PHE A 3 42.50 -30.34 0.04
CA PHE A 3 41.71 -29.18 -0.41
C PHE A 3 40.45 -29.57 -1.20
N LEU A 4 40.54 -30.64 -2.00
CA LEU A 4 39.40 -31.14 -2.78
C LEU A 4 38.36 -31.79 -1.86
N LEU A 5 38.82 -32.47 -0.81
CA LEU A 5 37.99 -33.10 0.21
C LEU A 5 37.27 -32.05 1.07
N ILE A 6 37.99 -30.98 1.45
CA ILE A 6 37.43 -29.82 2.17
C ILE A 6 36.36 -29.12 1.32
N PHE A 7 36.65 -28.88 0.04
CA PHE A 7 35.69 -28.26 -0.89
C PHE A 7 34.41 -29.10 -1.04
N PHE A 8 34.56 -30.42 -1.17
CA PHE A 8 33.43 -31.34 -1.24
C PHE A 8 32.56 -31.31 0.03
N TYR A 9 33.18 -31.25 1.21
CA TYR A 9 32.45 -31.14 2.47
C TYR A 9 31.68 -29.82 2.61
N ILE A 10 32.26 -28.68 2.19
CA ILE A 10 31.56 -27.39 2.21
C ILE A 10 30.32 -27.42 1.31
N LEU A 11 30.44 -27.99 0.10
CA LEU A 11 29.29 -28.13 -0.79
C LEU A 11 28.20 -29.04 -0.20
N LEU A 12 28.58 -30.17 0.40
CA LEU A 12 27.64 -31.10 0.99
C LEU A 12 26.90 -30.46 2.17
N VAL A 13 27.62 -29.78 3.07
CA VAL A 13 27.04 -29.06 4.21
C VAL A 13 26.14 -27.92 3.74
N GLY A 14 26.59 -27.14 2.75
CA GLY A 14 25.78 -26.07 2.15
C GLY A 14 24.47 -26.59 1.55
N LEU A 15 24.51 -27.73 0.85
CA LEU A 15 23.33 -28.35 0.27
C LEU A 15 22.35 -28.89 1.33
N LEU A 16 22.86 -29.41 2.45
CA LEU A 16 22.03 -29.86 3.57
C LEU A 16 21.40 -28.71 4.35
N ILE A 17 22.13 -27.61 4.53
CA ILE A 17 21.67 -26.46 5.34
C ILE A 17 20.81 -25.48 4.51
N SER A 18 21.05 -25.38 3.20
CA SER A 18 20.31 -24.51 2.26
C SER A 18 18.78 -24.61 2.38
N PRO A 19 18.14 -25.80 2.36
CA PRO A 19 16.68 -25.88 2.47
C PRO A 19 16.18 -25.40 3.83
N PHE A 20 16.93 -25.63 4.91
CA PHE A 20 16.56 -25.19 6.25
C PHE A 20 16.66 -23.66 6.39
N LEU A 21 17.73 -23.06 5.88
CA LEU A 21 17.88 -21.60 5.82
C LEU A 21 16.84 -20.96 4.89
N TYR A 22 16.53 -21.60 3.77
CA TYR A 22 15.50 -21.13 2.86
C TYR A 22 14.11 -21.13 3.53
N VAL A 23 13.73 -22.21 4.19
CA VAL A 23 12.44 -22.30 4.89
C VAL A 23 12.36 -21.25 6.00
N THR A 24 13.35 -21.19 6.89
CA THR A 24 13.34 -20.25 8.02
C THR A 24 13.36 -18.79 7.57
N PHE A 25 14.20 -18.43 6.60
CA PHE A 25 14.31 -17.04 6.16
C PHE A 25 13.20 -16.61 5.18
N PHE A 26 12.72 -17.51 4.33
CA PHE A 26 11.80 -17.15 3.25
C PHE A 26 10.32 -17.20 3.68
N LEU A 27 9.95 -18.10 4.60
CA LEU A 27 8.58 -18.13 5.13
C LEU A 27 8.30 -16.93 6.03
N GLU A 28 9.23 -16.58 6.92
CA GLU A 28 9.06 -15.47 7.86
C GLU A 28 8.92 -14.12 7.15
N ASN A 29 9.75 -13.86 6.13
CA ASN A 29 9.62 -12.65 5.31
C ASN A 29 8.30 -12.59 4.53
N LYS A 30 7.84 -13.73 3.99
CA LYS A 30 6.61 -13.78 3.20
C LYS A 30 5.35 -13.64 4.08
N GLU A 31 5.39 -14.17 5.29
CA GLU A 31 4.30 -14.08 6.26
C GLU A 31 4.15 -12.65 6.79
N LEU A 32 5.26 -11.96 7.09
CA LEU A 32 5.27 -10.57 7.55
C LEU A 32 4.73 -9.58 6.50
N GLU A 33 5.11 -9.74 5.23
CA GLU A 33 4.53 -8.94 4.13
C GLU A 33 3.03 -9.19 4.00
N THR A 34 2.58 -10.45 4.09
CA THR A 34 1.16 -10.82 3.96
C THR A 34 0.32 -10.30 5.13
N GLU A 35 0.85 -10.32 6.34
CA GLU A 35 0.19 -9.80 7.54
C GLU A 35 0.05 -8.28 7.48
N THR A 36 1.11 -7.58 7.06
CA THR A 36 1.09 -6.12 6.86
C THR A 36 0.05 -5.71 5.81
N GLU A 37 0.06 -6.35 4.64
CA GLU A 37 -0.92 -6.06 3.57
C GLU A 37 -2.36 -6.34 4.02
N ARG A 38 -2.59 -7.41 4.79
CA ARG A 38 -3.92 -7.69 5.35
C ARG A 38 -4.33 -6.64 6.37
N SER A 39 -3.44 -6.23 7.27
CA SER A 39 -3.72 -5.21 8.28
C SER A 39 -4.16 -3.90 7.62
N GLU A 40 -3.41 -3.43 6.62
CA GLU A 40 -3.72 -2.18 5.92
C GLU A 40 -5.10 -2.20 5.24
N LEU A 41 -5.53 -3.35 4.70
CA LEU A 41 -6.85 -3.49 4.10
C LEU A 41 -7.98 -3.41 5.14
N PHE A 42 -7.81 -4.04 6.30
CA PHE A 42 -8.80 -3.97 7.38
C PHE A 42 -8.87 -2.57 8.01
N ASP A 43 -7.74 -1.88 8.12
CA ASP A 43 -7.67 -0.52 8.68
C ASP A 43 -8.46 0.48 7.81
N ARG A 44 -8.33 0.38 6.48
CA ARG A 44 -9.10 1.25 5.57
C ARG A 44 -10.60 1.02 5.66
N ARG A 45 -11.04 -0.25 5.80
CA ARG A 45 -12.45 -0.58 6.01
C ARG A 45 -12.98 0.07 7.29
N ALA A 46 -12.19 0.02 8.37
CA ALA A 46 -12.56 0.64 9.65
C ALA A 46 -12.76 2.15 9.51
N ILE A 47 -11.87 2.84 8.77
CA ILE A 47 -11.98 4.28 8.50
C ILE A 47 -13.26 4.62 7.73
N LEU A 48 -13.59 3.88 6.67
CA LEU A 48 -14.80 4.12 5.89
C LEU A 48 -16.07 3.91 6.71
N LEU A 49 -16.10 2.90 7.58
CA LEU A 49 -17.20 2.67 8.52
C LEU A 49 -17.34 3.81 9.53
N ASP A 50 -16.23 4.39 9.99
CA ASP A 50 -16.23 5.53 10.90
C ASP A 50 -16.79 6.78 10.23
N ASN A 51 -16.32 7.08 9.01
CA ASN A 51 -16.85 8.18 8.22
C ASN A 51 -18.37 8.05 7.95
N LEU A 52 -18.87 6.83 7.73
CA LEU A 52 -20.31 6.58 7.58
C LEU A 52 -21.08 6.86 8.88
N LYS A 53 -20.51 6.52 10.05
CA LYS A 53 -21.11 6.82 11.35
C LYS A 53 -21.15 8.33 11.60
N ASP A 54 -20.09 9.05 11.28
CA ASP A 54 -20.05 10.51 11.43
C ASP A 54 -21.08 11.18 10.53
N LEU A 55 -21.18 10.76 9.27
CA LEU A 55 -22.18 11.26 8.33
C LEU A 55 -23.62 11.03 8.84
N LYS A 56 -23.87 9.88 9.47
CA LYS A 56 -25.16 9.56 10.11
C LYS A 56 -25.48 10.55 11.24
N ILE A 57 -24.49 10.85 12.08
CA ILE A 57 -24.65 11.81 13.19
C ILE A 57 -24.93 13.22 12.65
N GLU A 58 -24.25 13.64 11.58
CA GLU A 58 -24.48 14.95 10.96
C GLU A 58 -25.88 15.07 10.34
N PHE A 59 -26.40 13.98 9.77
CA PHE A 59 -27.79 13.92 9.30
C PHE A 59 -28.79 13.99 10.47
N ASP A 60 -28.57 13.20 11.52
CA ASP A 60 -29.47 13.15 12.68
C ASP A 60 -29.48 14.48 13.46
N THR A 61 -28.37 15.23 13.43
CA THR A 61 -28.27 16.58 14.01
C THR A 61 -28.81 17.69 13.09
N GLY A 62 -29.25 17.34 11.88
CA GLY A 62 -29.86 18.27 10.91
C GLY A 62 -28.86 19.17 10.18
N LYS A 63 -27.56 18.86 10.22
CA LYS A 63 -26.53 19.60 9.47
C LYS A 63 -26.54 19.27 7.98
N LEU A 64 -26.96 18.05 7.64
CA LEU A 64 -27.07 17.57 6.28
C LEU A 64 -28.52 17.42 5.88
N THR A 65 -28.83 17.79 4.64
CA THR A 65 -30.11 17.45 4.02
C THR A 65 -30.14 15.97 3.62
N GLU A 66 -31.33 15.39 3.48
CA GLU A 66 -31.47 13.99 3.05
C GLU A 66 -30.82 13.71 1.69
N GLN A 67 -30.82 14.70 0.80
CA GLN A 67 -30.22 14.60 -0.52
C GLN A 67 -28.69 14.55 -0.46
N GLU A 68 -28.07 15.33 0.43
CA GLU A 68 -26.61 15.33 0.65
C GLU A 68 -26.16 14.07 1.39
N PHE A 69 -26.94 13.61 2.38
CA PHE A 69 -26.67 12.34 3.05
C PHE A 69 -26.67 11.19 2.05
N LYS A 70 -27.67 11.11 1.17
CA LYS A 70 -27.78 10.05 0.14
C LYS A 70 -26.62 10.07 -0.85
N SER A 71 -26.19 11.25 -1.33
CA SER A 71 -25.11 11.32 -2.31
C SER A 71 -23.76 10.94 -1.72
N ILE A 72 -23.45 11.40 -0.50
CA ILE A 72 -22.18 11.13 0.17
C ILE A 72 -22.12 9.68 0.64
N SER A 73 -23.18 9.17 1.31
CA SER A 73 -23.21 7.79 1.80
C SER A 73 -23.13 6.76 0.67
N ALA A 74 -23.75 7.03 -0.49
CA ALA A 74 -23.66 6.13 -1.64
C ALA A 74 -22.21 5.94 -2.12
N GLY A 75 -21.42 7.02 -2.16
CA GLY A 75 -19.99 6.93 -2.53
C GLY A 75 -19.18 6.10 -1.54
N LEU A 76 -19.39 6.32 -0.24
CA LEU A 76 -18.70 5.57 0.82
C LEU A 76 -19.10 4.09 0.84
N ILE A 77 -20.38 3.78 0.64
CA ILE A 77 -20.87 2.39 0.56
C ILE A 77 -20.26 1.68 -0.65
N GLN A 78 -20.20 2.34 -1.80
CA GLN A 78 -19.57 1.78 -3.00
C GLN A 78 -18.07 1.48 -2.77
N GLU A 79 -17.34 2.39 -2.12
CA GLU A 79 -15.93 2.18 -1.80
C GLU A 79 -15.75 1.04 -0.78
N LEU A 80 -16.66 0.92 0.18
CA LEU A 80 -16.67 -0.16 1.16
C LEU A 80 -16.91 -1.53 0.52
N GLU A 81 -17.84 -1.63 -0.44
CA GLU A 81 -18.09 -2.85 -1.20
C GLU A 81 -16.87 -3.27 -2.04
N GLU A 82 -16.19 -2.32 -2.66
CA GLU A 82 -14.95 -2.61 -3.39
C GLU A 82 -13.83 -3.07 -2.44
N GLN A 83 -13.71 -2.44 -1.27
CA GLN A 83 -12.76 -2.89 -0.25
C GLN A 83 -13.07 -4.30 0.28
N ASP A 84 -14.33 -4.60 0.57
CA ASP A 84 -14.73 -5.93 1.04
C ASP A 84 -14.45 -7.01 -0.02
N LYS A 85 -14.64 -6.72 -1.32
CA LYS A 85 -14.22 -7.62 -2.41
C LYS A 85 -12.70 -7.81 -2.47
N ARG A 86 -11.91 -6.77 -2.23
CA ARG A 86 -10.44 -6.85 -2.18
C ARG A 86 -9.96 -7.67 -0.98
N ILE A 87 -10.68 -7.63 0.14
CA ILE A 87 -10.40 -8.46 1.32
C ILE A 87 -10.76 -9.93 1.03
N GLU A 88 -11.93 -10.19 0.42
CA GLU A 88 -12.40 -11.55 0.10
C GLU A 88 -11.55 -12.26 -0.97
N SER A 89 -11.05 -11.54 -1.97
CA SER A 89 -10.21 -12.11 -3.03
C SER A 89 -8.80 -12.50 -2.57
N GLY A 90 -8.41 -12.16 -1.34
CA GLY A 90 -7.09 -12.45 -0.78
C GLY A 90 -5.94 -11.75 -1.53
N PRO A 91 -4.68 -11.88 -1.07
CA PRO A 91 -3.54 -11.24 -1.70
C PRO A 91 -3.13 -12.03 -2.95
N ILE A 92 -4.01 -12.10 -3.95
CA ILE A 92 -3.69 -12.58 -5.30
C ILE A 92 -4.23 -11.57 -6.30
N ALA A 93 -3.61 -10.40 -6.33
CA ALA A 93 -3.45 -9.61 -7.55
C ALA A 93 -2.31 -8.61 -7.36
N LYS A 94 -1.10 -9.05 -7.72
CA LYS A 94 0.04 -8.18 -7.95
C LYS A 94 -0.34 -7.14 -9.03
N ALA A 95 -0.14 -5.88 -8.65
CA ALA A 95 0.29 -4.77 -9.49
C ALA A 95 -0.57 -4.42 -10.72
N GLU A 96 -1.43 -3.42 -10.55
CA GLU A 96 -1.61 -2.45 -11.63
C GLU A 96 -0.29 -1.68 -11.82
N PRO A 97 0.24 -1.61 -13.05
CA PRO A 97 1.40 -0.79 -13.33
C PRO A 97 0.98 0.67 -13.20
N ALA A 98 1.66 1.39 -12.32
CA ALA A 98 1.66 2.84 -12.26
C ALA A 98 1.99 3.43 -13.65
N LYS A 99 0.94 3.72 -14.41
CA LYS A 99 1.00 4.71 -15.48
C LYS A 99 0.76 6.07 -14.84
N THR A 100 1.80 6.78 -14.45
CA THR A 100 1.75 8.24 -14.55
C THR A 100 3.13 8.84 -14.69
N ALA A 101 3.27 9.55 -15.82
CA ALA A 101 4.24 10.57 -16.19
C ALA A 101 5.30 10.93 -15.12
N GLN A 102 6.56 10.78 -15.54
CA GLN A 102 7.74 11.30 -14.86
C GLN A 102 7.58 12.81 -14.65
N ALA A 103 7.18 13.22 -13.45
CA ALA A 103 7.21 14.61 -13.03
C ALA A 103 8.68 15.06 -12.86
N PRO A 104 9.00 16.36 -13.08
CA PRO A 104 10.34 16.87 -12.88
C PRO A 104 10.79 16.65 -11.42
N LYS A 105 11.97 16.03 -11.25
CA LYS A 105 12.55 15.70 -9.93
C LYS A 105 12.88 16.94 -9.08
N PHE A 106 12.93 18.12 -9.69
CA PHE A 106 13.29 19.37 -9.02
C PHE A 106 12.37 20.52 -9.43
N CYS A 107 12.06 21.39 -8.48
CA CYS A 107 11.31 22.62 -8.74
C CYS A 107 12.19 23.63 -9.49
N HIS A 108 11.70 24.13 -10.63
CA HIS A 108 12.38 25.16 -11.44
C HIS A 108 12.54 26.51 -10.73
N ASN A 109 11.74 26.79 -9.69
CA ASN A 109 11.76 28.08 -8.99
C ASN A 109 12.65 28.08 -7.74
N CYS A 110 12.60 27.03 -6.92
CA CYS A 110 13.32 26.97 -5.64
C CYS A 110 14.43 25.90 -5.57
N GLY A 111 14.54 25.02 -6.57
CA GLY A 111 15.49 23.90 -6.56
C GLY A 111 15.13 22.76 -5.59
N PHE A 112 13.97 22.81 -4.93
CA PHE A 112 13.51 21.75 -4.03
C PHE A 112 13.29 20.43 -4.77
N LYS A 113 13.71 19.33 -4.15
CA LYS A 113 13.57 17.97 -4.70
C LYS A 113 12.15 17.44 -4.44
N ILE A 114 11.40 17.18 -5.50
CA ILE A 114 10.01 16.71 -5.40
C ILE A 114 10.02 15.18 -5.46
N GLU A 115 9.83 14.55 -4.31
CA GLU A 115 9.77 13.08 -4.20
C GLU A 115 8.34 12.53 -4.40
N ILE A 116 7.35 13.42 -4.43
CA ILE A 116 5.93 13.08 -4.61
C ILE A 116 5.62 13.04 -6.10
N ALA A 117 5.43 11.84 -6.65
CA ALA A 117 4.99 11.67 -8.04
C ALA A 117 3.58 12.26 -8.22
N GLY A 118 3.42 13.21 -9.16
CA GLY A 118 2.14 13.83 -9.50
C GLY A 118 1.78 15.12 -8.76
N ALA A 119 2.71 15.72 -8.00
CA ALA A 119 2.47 17.02 -7.36
C ALA A 119 2.24 18.14 -8.41
N LYS A 120 1.11 18.86 -8.30
CA LYS A 120 0.80 20.04 -9.14
C LYS A 120 1.51 21.32 -8.66
N PHE A 121 1.97 21.34 -7.41
CA PHE A 121 2.61 22.47 -6.75
C PHE A 121 3.80 21.98 -5.93
N CYS A 122 4.84 22.81 -5.80
CA CYS A 122 5.99 22.53 -4.96
C CYS A 122 5.59 22.63 -3.47
N PRO A 123 5.88 21.63 -2.62
CA PRO A 123 5.54 21.66 -1.20
C PRO A 123 6.34 22.70 -0.39
N ASP A 124 7.48 23.15 -0.91
CA ASP A 124 8.35 24.10 -0.21
C ASP A 124 8.07 25.56 -0.60
N CYS A 125 7.94 25.84 -1.90
CA CYS A 125 7.75 27.22 -2.39
C CYS A 125 6.34 27.53 -2.94
N GLY A 126 5.43 26.56 -2.93
CA GLY A 126 4.05 26.72 -3.44
C GLY A 126 3.94 26.97 -4.96
N THR A 127 5.05 26.97 -5.70
CA THR A 127 5.04 27.28 -7.13
C THR A 127 4.44 26.12 -7.91
N LYS A 128 3.56 26.44 -8.88
CA LYS A 128 2.95 25.45 -9.76
C LYS A 128 4.03 24.74 -10.56
N LEU A 129 4.07 23.41 -10.48
CA LEU A 129 5.00 22.59 -11.22
C LEU A 129 4.45 22.48 -12.65
N VAL A 130 5.17 23.09 -13.60
CA VAL A 130 4.86 22.98 -15.03
C VAL A 130 5.42 21.64 -15.47
N ALA A 131 4.53 20.69 -15.76
CA ALA A 131 4.88 19.42 -16.40
C ALA A 131 5.34 19.66 -17.84
#